data_AF-A0A8X6GYK9-F1
#
_entry.id   AF-A0A8X6GYK9-F1
#
_cell.length_a   1.000
_cell.length_b   1.000
_cell.length_c   1.000
_cell.angle_alpha   90.00
_cell.angle_beta   90.00
_cell.angle_gamma   90.00
#
_symmetry.space_group_name_H-M   'P 1'
#
loop_
_entity.id
_entity.type
_entity.pdbx_description
1 polymer ?
#
loop_
_entity_poly.entity_id
_entity_poly.type
_entity_poly.pdbx_seq_one_letter_code
_entity_poly.pdbx_strand_id
1 'polypeptide(L)'
;MAMLDLTKSPGPDGIFGQMLENLGQLGKQRLVDLFNLSWKTGRLPADWKRATIIPIKKAGKKTWAPKVFRPIALTSTACKIMEKLF
;
A
#
# COMPACT_ATOMS: atom_id res chain seq x y z
N MET A 1 15.70 2.38 -8.68
CA MET A 1 14.34 1.84 -8.42
C MET A 1 14.35 1.16 -7.06
N ALA A 2 13.61 1.67 -6.08
CA ALA A 2 13.50 0.99 -4.79
C ALA A 2 12.61 -0.24 -4.93
N MET A 3 13.19 -1.43 -4.70
CA MET A 3 12.52 -2.73 -4.79
C MET A 3 11.27 -2.77 -3.89
N LEU A 4 10.24 -3.53 -4.30
CA LEU A 4 9.07 -3.77 -3.46
C LEU A 4 9.51 -4.52 -2.21
N ASP A 5 9.27 -3.97 -1.02
CA ASP A 5 9.53 -4.68 0.23
C ASP A 5 8.41 -5.69 0.46
N LEU A 6 8.74 -6.95 0.18
CA LEU A 6 7.82 -8.09 0.23
C LEU A 6 7.37 -8.44 1.64
N THR A 7 8.07 -7.96 2.67
CA THR A 7 7.79 -8.26 4.08
C THR A 7 6.77 -7.31 4.70
N LYS A 8 6.36 -6.27 3.97
CA LYS A 8 5.40 -5.28 4.48
C LYS A 8 3.99 -5.85 4.58
N SER A 9 3.29 -5.41 5.62
CA SER A 9 1.87 -5.69 5.82
C SER A 9 1.02 -5.09 4.68
N PRO A 10 -0.08 -5.75 4.29
CA PRO A 10 -0.95 -5.32 3.22
C PRO A 10 -1.82 -4.14 3.66
N GLY A 11 -2.48 -3.51 2.69
CA GLY A 11 -3.57 -2.59 2.96
C GLY A 11 -4.87 -3.31 3.31
N PRO A 12 -6.01 -2.59 3.33
CA PRO A 12 -7.33 -3.17 3.60
C PRO A 12 -7.77 -4.21 2.56
N ASP A 13 -7.14 -4.22 1.38
CA ASP A 13 -7.38 -5.19 0.30
C ASP A 13 -6.74 -6.56 0.54
N GLY A 14 -5.89 -6.69 1.56
CA GLY A 14 -5.20 -7.94 1.88
C GLY A 14 -4.13 -8.36 0.87
N ILE A 15 -3.77 -7.49 -0.09
CA ILE A 15 -2.81 -7.83 -1.15
C ILE A 15 -1.39 -7.58 -0.65
N PHE A 16 -0.65 -8.67 -0.45
CA PHE A 16 0.77 -8.62 -0.06
C PHE A 16 1.69 -8.37 -1.26
N GLY A 17 2.87 -7.81 -1.01
CA GLY A 17 3.88 -7.61 -2.05
C GLY A 17 4.30 -8.91 -2.73
N GLN A 18 4.41 -10.00 -1.95
CA GLN A 18 4.70 -11.34 -2.47
C GLN A 18 3.66 -11.83 -3.48
N MET A 19 2.38 -11.49 -3.30
CA MET A 19 1.34 -11.88 -4.24
C MET A 19 1.54 -11.20 -5.60
N LEU A 20 1.93 -9.92 -5.60
CA LEU A 20 2.17 -9.16 -6.83
C LEU A 20 3.45 -9.62 -7.56
N GLU A 21 4.50 -9.96 -6.81
CA GLU A 21 5.74 -10.49 -7.37
C GLU A 21 5.52 -11.84 -8.08
N ASN A 22 4.72 -12.70 -7.46
CA ASN A 22 4.38 -14.04 -7.95
C ASN A 22 3.23 -14.06 -8.96
N LEU A 23 2.75 -12.89 -9.43
CA LEU A 23 1.79 -12.85 -10.53
C LEU A 23 2.41 -13.47 -11.79
N GLY A 24 1.65 -14.35 -12.45
CA GLY A 24 1.97 -14.80 -13.80
C GLY A 24 1.91 -13.65 -14.81
N GLN A 25 2.39 -13.88 -16.03
CA GLN A 25 2.50 -12.86 -17.07
C GLN A 25 1.17 -12.14 -17.33
N LEU A 26 0.07 -12.89 -17.40
CA LEU A 26 -1.26 -12.32 -17.58
C LEU A 26 -1.65 -11.40 -16.41
N GLY A 27 -1.39 -11.81 -15.17
CA GLY A 27 -1.68 -11.01 -13.98
C GLY A 27 -0.88 -9.72 -13.95
N LYS A 28 0.42 -9.78 -14.29
CA LYS A 28 1.28 -8.60 -14.42
C LYS A 28 0.75 -7.65 -15.50
N GLN A 29 0.32 -8.18 -16.64
CA GLN A 29 -0.28 -7.38 -17.70
C GLN A 29 -1.56 -6.68 -17.22
N ARG A 30 -2.46 -7.38 -16.52
CA ARG A 30 -3.67 -6.78 -15.96
C ARG A 30 -3.37 -5.66 -14.96
N LEU A 31 -2.34 -5.82 -14.14
CA LEU A 31 -1.91 -4.78 -13.20
C LEU A 31 -1.40 -3.53 -13.95
N VAL A 32 -0.62 -3.71 -15.00
CA VAL A 32 -0.15 -2.62 -15.87
C VAL A 32 -1.33 -1.93 -16.57
N ASP A 33 -2.27 -2.69 -17.11
CA ASP A 33 -3.47 -2.15 -17.75
C ASP A 33 -4.28 -1.29 -16.76
N LEU A 34 -4.41 -1.75 -15.50
CA LEU A 34 -5.08 -1.03 -14.42
C LEU A 34 -4.36 0.28 -14.06
N PHE A 35 -3.03 0.27 -13.97
CA PHE A 35 -2.24 1.49 -13.73
C PHE A 35 -2.41 2.49 -14.86
N ASN A 36 -2.31 2.04 -16.11
CA ASN A 36 -2.48 2.89 -17.28
C ASN A 36 -3.89 3.49 -17.36
N LEU A 37 -4.93 2.70 -17.05
CA LEU A 37 -6.30 3.20 -16.99
C LEU A 37 -6.46 4.25 -15.91
N SER A 38 -5.91 4.00 -14.73
CA SER A 38 -5.97 4.93 -13.59
C SER A 38 -5.28 6.25 -13.91
N TRP A 39 -4.10 6.19 -14.56
CA TRP A 39 -3.37 7.35 -15.03
C TRP A 39 -4.16 8.16 -16.07
N LYS A 40 -4.65 7.51 -17.13
CA LYS A 40 -5.38 8.17 -18.22
C LYS A 40 -6.69 8.83 -17.77
N THR A 41 -7.38 8.21 -16.80
CA THR A 41 -8.70 8.69 -16.34
C THR A 41 -8.63 9.59 -15.12
N GLY A 42 -7.48 9.65 -14.44
CA GLY A 42 -7.34 10.31 -13.13
C GLY A 42 -8.17 9.65 -12.03
N ARG A 43 -8.60 8.39 -12.22
CA ARG A 43 -9.46 7.66 -11.27
C ARG A 43 -8.71 6.46 -10.70
N LEU A 44 -8.63 6.40 -9.37
CA LEU A 44 -8.09 5.24 -8.65
C LEU A 44 -9.20 4.28 -8.23
N PRO A 45 -8.92 2.96 -8.13
CA PRO A 45 -9.80 2.00 -7.46
C PRO A 45 -10.21 2.49 -6.07
N ALA A 46 -11.45 2.22 -5.67
CA ALA A 46 -11.97 2.64 -4.37
C ALA A 46 -11.11 2.10 -3.21
N ASP A 47 -10.57 0.90 -3.36
CA ASP A 47 -9.77 0.21 -2.34
C ASP A 47 -8.43 0.90 -2.11
N TRP A 48 -7.87 1.53 -3.15
CA TRP A 48 -6.60 2.23 -3.06
C TRP A 48 -6.72 3.57 -2.34
N LYS A 49 -7.94 4.11 -2.25
CA LYS A 49 -8.25 5.33 -1.50
C LYS A 49 -8.52 5.05 -0.01
N ARG A 50 -8.49 3.79 0.41
CA ARG A 50 -8.72 3.38 1.81
C ARG A 50 -7.41 2.97 2.46
N ALA A 51 -7.33 3.18 3.77
CA ALA A 51 -6.19 2.77 4.58
C ALA A 51 -6.63 2.27 5.95
N THR A 52 -5.92 1.28 6.48
CA THR A 52 -6.04 0.89 7.89
C THR A 52 -5.09 1.76 8.71
N ILE A 53 -5.62 2.52 9.66
CA ILE A 53 -4.82 3.36 10.55
C ILE A 53 -4.44 2.56 11.80
N ILE A 54 -3.13 2.38 12.01
CA ILE A 54 -2.60 1.68 13.19
C ILE A 54 -1.77 2.67 14.02
N PRO A 55 -2.20 3.02 15.24
CA PRO A 55 -1.40 3.81 16.17
C PRO A 55 -0.23 2.99 16.72
N ILE A 56 1.01 3.40 16.43
CA ILE A 56 2.22 2.79 17.01
C ILE A 56 2.74 3.67 18.14
N LYS A 57 2.97 3.07 19.31
CA LYS A 57 3.53 3.78 20.47
C LYS A 57 5.00 4.16 20.23
N LYS A 58 5.38 5.40 20.54
CA LYS A 58 6.79 5.84 20.55
C LYS A 58 7.57 5.10 21.64
N ALA A 59 8.77 4.63 21.31
CA ALA A 59 9.63 3.91 22.25
C ALA A 59 9.96 4.76 23.48
N GLY A 60 10.11 4.12 24.64
CA GLY A 60 10.53 4.76 25.90
C GLY A 60 9.51 5.67 26.57
N LYS A 61 8.29 5.83 26.02
CA LYS A 61 7.22 6.62 26.67
C LYS A 61 6.36 5.74 27.58
N LYS A 62 6.35 6.06 28.87
CA LYS A 62 5.58 5.31 29.89
C LYS A 62 4.08 5.63 29.88
N THR A 63 3.71 6.84 29.45
CA THR A 63 2.31 7.28 29.43
C THR A 63 1.53 6.70 28.25
N TRP A 64 0.20 6.78 28.32
CA TRP A 64 -0.75 6.40 27.26
C TRP A 64 -1.47 7.63 26.66
N ALA A 65 -0.92 8.83 26.85
CA ALA A 65 -1.48 10.05 26.29
C ALA A 65 -1.47 10.00 24.74
N PRO A 66 -2.49 10.49 24.03
CA PRO A 66 -2.58 10.36 22.56
C PRO A 66 -1.34 10.82 21.78
N LYS A 67 -0.65 11.87 22.27
CA LYS A 67 0.57 12.44 21.66
C LYS A 67 1.76 11.47 21.57
N VAL A 68 1.75 10.37 22.33
CA VAL A 68 2.83 9.37 22.33
C VAL A 68 2.69 8.34 21.21
N PHE A 69 1.57 8.33 20.49
CA PHE A 69 1.38 7.47 19.33
C PHE A 69 1.76 8.19 18.04
N ARG A 70 2.27 7.42 17.08
CA ARG A 70 2.38 7.82 15.68
C ARG A 70 1.38 6.98 14.88
N PRO A 71 0.39 7.58 14.21
CA PRO A 71 -0.45 6.82 13.31
C PRO A 71 0.39 6.39 12.09
N ILE A 72 0.29 5.14 11.70
CA ILE A 72 0.72 4.68 10.37
C ILE A 72 -0.51 4.31 9.55
N ALA A 73 -0.44 4.56 8.25
CA ALA A 73 -1.48 4.17 7.30
C ALA A 73 -0.99 2.97 6.49
N LEU A 74 -1.74 1.86 6.57
CA LEU A 74 -1.55 0.73 5.68
C LEU A 74 -2.45 0.93 4.46
N THR A 75 -1.86 1.36 3.34
CA THR A 75 -2.51 1.46 2.03
C THR A 75 -2.21 0.24 1.16
N SER A 76 -3.02 0.03 0.12
CA SER A 76 -2.86 -1.04 -0.87
C SER A 76 -1.43 -1.11 -1.41
N THR A 77 -0.89 -2.32 -1.53
CA THR A 77 0.45 -2.53 -2.09
C THR A 77 0.53 -2.12 -3.55
N ALA A 78 -0.53 -2.37 -4.33
CA ALA A 78 -0.60 -1.93 -5.72
C ALA A 78 -0.63 -0.41 -5.85
N CYS A 79 -1.33 0.28 -4.95
CA CYS A 79 -1.34 1.76 -4.88
C CYS A 79 0.07 2.31 -4.65
N LYS A 80 0.81 1.76 -3.66
CA LYS A 80 2.19 2.16 -3.36
C LYS A 80 3.15 1.95 -4.54
N ILE A 81 2.89 0.94 -5.37
CA ILE A 81 3.67 0.72 -6.60
C ILE A 81 3.36 1.83 -7.59
N MET A 82 2.08 2.12 -7.84
CA MET A 82 1.66 3.18 -8.75
C MET A 82 2.20 4.56 -8.33
N GLU A 83 2.13 4.89 -7.04
CA GLU A 83 2.68 6.14 -6.46
C GLU A 83 4.19 6.32 -6.66
N LYS A 84 4.94 5.24 -6.92
CA LYS A 84 6.38 5.30 -7.20
C LYS A 84 6.71 5.40 -8.68
N LEU A 85 5.75 5.08 -9.56
CA LEU A 85 5.93 5.14 -11.01
C LEU A 85 5.77 6.56 -11.55
N PHE A 86 5.13 7.44 -10.79
CA PHE A 86 4.80 8.83 -11.13
C PHE A 86 5.29 9.77 -10.04
#